data_AF-A0AAV6APR0-F1
#
_entry.id   AF-A0AAV6APR0-F1
#
_cell.length_a   1.000
_cell.length_b   1.000
_cell.length_c   1.000
_cell.angle_alpha   90.00
_cell.angle_beta   90.00
_cell.angle_gamma   90.00
#
_symmetry.space_group_name_H-M   'P 1'
#
loop_
_entity.id
_entity.type
_entity.pdbx_description
1 polymer ?
#
loop_
_entity_poly.entity_id
_entity_poly.type
_entity_poly.pdbx_seq_one_letter_code
_entity_poly.pdbx_strand_id
1 'polypeptide(L)' 'MAGQAQGVIPHLVVEDAAAALKFYKKGLGASETMRMPADDGKRILHAEIAVNGARVFVMDDFPEHSGGKRSTPAALSGT' A
#
# COMPACT_ATOMS: atom_id res chain seq x y z
N MET A 1 15.59 22.55 -8.83
CA MET A 1 14.73 21.44 -9.28
C MET A 1 15.34 20.15 -8.76
N ALA A 2 14.80 19.58 -7.68
CA ALA A 2 15.29 18.28 -7.21
C ALA A 2 14.90 17.24 -8.28
N GLY A 3 15.90 16.60 -8.89
CA GLY A 3 15.67 15.52 -9.84
C GLY A 3 14.87 14.42 -9.16
N GLN A 4 13.79 13.97 -9.80
CA GLN A 4 13.03 12.83 -9.34
C GLN A 4 14.01 11.65 -9.20
N ALA A 5 14.21 11.16 -7.97
CA ALA A 5 15.06 10.01 -7.76
C ALA A 5 14.45 8.81 -8.52
N GLN A 6 15.14 8.34 -9.55
CA GLN A 6 14.77 7.15 -10.32
C GLN A 6 15.02 5.91 -9.45
N GLY A 7 14.07 5.60 -8.57
CA GLY A 7 14.08 4.42 -7.70
C GLY A 7 12.94 3.46 -8.03
N VAL A 8 13.02 2.24 -7.50
CA VAL A 8 11.88 1.32 -7.51
C VAL A 8 10.74 1.91 -6.68
N ILE A 9 9.50 1.71 -7.13
CA ILE A 9 8.31 2.04 -6.35
C ILE A 9 7.77 0.73 -5.79
N PRO A 10 7.94 0.45 -4.48
CA PRO A 10 7.40 -0.76 -3.90
C PRO A 10 5.87 -0.71 -3.88
N HIS A 11 5.25 -1.85 -4.12
CA HIS A 11 3.82 -2.06 -3.92
C HIS A 11 3.62 -3.02 -2.75
N LEU A 12 3.14 -2.49 -1.63
CA LEU A 12 2.91 -3.23 -0.41
C LEU A 12 1.54 -3.89 -0.44
N VAL A 13 1.50 -5.21 -0.22
CA VAL A 13 0.27 -5.97 -0.01
C VAL A 13 0.07 -6.15 1.50
N VAL A 14 -1.06 -5.67 2.01
CA VAL A 14 -1.37 -5.67 3.45
C VAL A 14 -2.77 -6.23 3.70
N GLU A 15 -3.06 -6.61 4.95
CA GLU A 15 -4.38 -7.17 5.31
C GLU A 15 -5.48 -6.11 5.43
N ASP A 16 -5.10 -4.89 5.84
CA ASP A 16 -5.98 -3.71 5.88
C ASP A 16 -5.22 -2.48 5.40
N ALA A 17 -5.38 -2.14 4.12
CA ALA A 17 -4.73 -1.01 3.50
C ALA A 17 -5.24 0.33 4.05
N ALA A 18 -6.51 0.43 4.47
CA ALA A 18 -7.03 1.65 5.06
C ALA A 18 -6.35 1.94 6.41
N ALA A 19 -6.15 0.91 7.24
CA ALA A 19 -5.40 1.01 8.49
C ALA A 19 -3.91 1.29 8.24
N ALA A 20 -3.28 0.60 7.28
CA ALA A 20 -1.88 0.84 6.92
C ALA A 20 -1.64 2.29 6.46
N LEU A 21 -2.53 2.84 5.62
CA LEU A 21 -2.46 4.23 5.19
C LEU A 21 -2.58 5.21 6.37
N LYS A 22 -3.48 4.95 7.34
CA LYS A 22 -3.58 5.77 8.57
C LYS A 22 -2.29 5.67 9.40
N PHE A 23 -1.72 4.47 9.52
CA PHE A 23 -0.47 4.24 10.21
C PHE A 23 0.69 5.00 9.55
N TYR A 24 0.87 4.92 8.23
CA TYR A 24 1.94 5.63 7.52
C TYR A 24 1.75 7.15 7.53
N LYS A 25 0.51 7.65 7.46
CA LYS A 25 0.23 9.08 7.66
C LYS A 25 0.70 9.55 9.04
N LYS A 26 0.35 8.81 10.09
CA LYS A 26 0.70 9.16 11.47
C LYS A 26 2.19 8.98 11.78
N GLY A 27 2.77 7.86 11.36
CA GLY A 27 4.13 7.44 11.73
C GLY A 27 5.22 8.05 10.83
N LEU A 28 4.95 8.20 9.54
CA LEU A 28 5.93 8.67 8.56
C LEU A 28 5.63 10.07 8.01
N GLY A 29 4.52 10.70 8.44
CA GLY A 29 4.06 11.96 7.84
C GLY A 29 3.66 11.79 6.37
N ALA A 30 3.26 10.58 5.97
CA ALA A 30 2.90 10.29 4.59
C ALA A 30 1.69 11.12 4.14
N SER A 31 1.65 11.51 2.86
CA SER A 31 0.45 12.07 2.24
C SER A 31 -0.15 11.07 1.25
N GLU A 32 -1.45 10.83 1.36
CA GLU A 32 -2.16 10.03 0.37
C GLU A 32 -2.51 10.91 -0.82
N THR A 33 -2.22 10.40 -2.01
CA THR A 33 -2.29 11.17 -3.26
C THR A 33 -3.22 10.55 -4.28
N MET A 34 -3.52 9.25 -4.13
CA MET A 34 -4.45 8.52 -4.96
C MET A 34 -5.04 7.38 -4.15
N ARG A 35 -6.32 7.09 -4.37
CA ARG A 35 -7.04 5.96 -3.81
C ARG A 35 -8.01 5.40 -4.83
N MET A 36 -7.94 4.09 -5.04
CA MET A 36 -8.87 3.31 -5.84
C MET A 36 -9.52 2.24 -4.94
N PRO A 37 -10.79 2.43 -4.52
CA PRO A 37 -11.52 1.40 -3.81
C PRO A 37 -11.77 0.19 -4.72
N ALA A 38 -11.87 -0.99 -4.13
CA ALA A 38 -12.35 -2.19 -4.82
C ALA A 38 -13.88 -2.19 -4.91
N ASP A 39 -14.42 -2.97 -5.85
CA ASP A 39 -15.87 -3.07 -6.09
C ASP A 39 -16.63 -3.74 -4.93
N ASP A 40 -15.94 -4.40 -4.00
CA ASP A 40 -16.53 -5.00 -2.80
C ASP A 40 -16.91 -3.96 -1.71
N GLY A 41 -16.55 -2.69 -1.92
CA GLY A 41 -16.87 -1.58 -1.02
C GLY A 41 -16.12 -1.59 0.31
N LYS A 42 -15.14 -2.50 0.51
CA LYS A 42 -14.37 -2.64 1.75
C LYS A 42 -12.88 -2.46 1.53
N ARG A 43 -12.34 -3.12 0.51
CA ARG A 43 -10.90 -3.15 0.23
C ARG A 43 -10.47 -2.00 -0.68
N ILE A 44 -9.19 -1.73 -0.67
CA ILE A 44 -8.47 -0.79 -1.53
C ILE A 44 -7.73 -1.64 -2.55
N LEU A 45 -8.12 -1.48 -3.82
CA LEU A 45 -7.45 -2.14 -4.94
C LEU A 45 -6.06 -1.52 -5.19
N HIS A 46 -5.92 -0.21 -4.99
CA HIS A 46 -4.65 0.50 -5.10
C HIS A 46 -4.72 1.84 -4.38
N ALA A 47 -3.64 2.22 -3.68
CA ALA A 47 -3.45 3.55 -3.14
C ALA A 47 -1.99 3.97 -3.28
N GLU A 48 -1.78 5.29 -3.37
CA GLU A 48 -0.45 5.87 -3.49
C GLU A 48 -0.21 6.88 -2.39
N ILE A 49 0.90 6.69 -1.67
CA ILE A 49 1.39 7.64 -0.68
C ILE A 49 2.71 8.26 -1.11
N ALA A 50 2.91 9.52 -0.76
CA ALA A 50 4.20 10.18 -0.81
C ALA A 50 4.80 10.26 0.61
N VAL A 51 6.07 9.87 0.75
CA VAL A 51 6.83 9.95 2.00
C VAL A 51 8.20 10.54 1.67
N ASN A 52 8.53 11.72 2.22
CA ASN A 52 9.81 12.41 1.97
C ASN A 52 10.18 12.52 0.47
N GLY A 53 9.19 12.73 -0.40
CA GLY A 53 9.37 12.83 -1.85
C GLY A 53 9.44 11.49 -2.60
N ALA A 54 9.47 10.35 -1.91
CA ALA A 54 9.37 9.02 -2.51
C ALA A 54 7.92 8.56 -2.62
N ARG A 55 7.65 7.63 -3.54
CA ARG A 55 6.33 6.99 -3.73
C ARG A 55 6.34 5.59 -3.14
N VAL A 56 5.23 5.22 -2.50
CA VAL A 56 4.94 3.85 -2.08
C VAL A 56 3.51 3.55 -2.47
N PHE A 57 3.29 2.40 -3.10
CA PHE A 57 1.97 1.91 -3.40
C PHE A 57 1.52 0.93 -2.32
N VAL A 58 0.22 0.91 -2.01
CA VAL A 58 -0.36 0.06 -0.97
C VAL A 58 -1.70 -0.47 -1.47
N MET A 59 -1.93 -1.77 -1.32
CA MET A 59 -3.21 -2.42 -1.61
C MET A 59 -3.56 -3.44 -0.53
N ASP A 60 -4.85 -3.75 -0.41
CA ASP A 60 -5.29 -4.91 0.36
C ASP A 60 -4.85 -6.21 -0.33
N ASP A 61 -4.79 -7.31 0.41
CA ASP A 61 -4.55 -8.63 -0.16
C ASP A 61 -5.79 -9.12 -0.92
N PHE A 62 -5.55 -9.68 -2.11
CA PHE A 62 -6.57 -10.33 -2.93
C PHE A 62 -6.15 -11.76 -3.28
N PRO A 63 -6.17 -12.70 -2.30
CA PRO A 63 -5.79 -14.10 -2.52
C PRO A 63 -6.58 -14.77 -3.66
N GLU A 64 -7.82 -14.32 -3.90
CA GLU A 64 -8.67 -14.78 -5.00
C GLU A 64 -8.07 -14.49 -6.39
N HIS A 65 -7.16 -13.52 -6.50
CA HIS A 65 -6.46 -13.17 -7.73
C HIS A 65 -5.03 -13.75 -7.79
N SER A 66 -4.59 -14.44 -6.73
CA SER A 66 -3.24 -15.03 -6.60
C SER A 66 -3.27 -16.54 -6.29
N GLY A 67 -4.30 -17.26 -6.77
CA GLY A 67 -4.41 -18.71 -6.60
C GLY A 67 -4.60 -19.14 -5.14
N GLY A 68 -5.26 -18.30 -4.34
CA GLY A 68 -5.51 -18.52 -2.91
C GLY A 68 -4.33 -18.21 -1.99
N LYS A 69 -3.20 -17.70 -2.52
CA LYS A 69 -1.99 -17.43 -1.75
C LYS A 69 -1.98 -16.02 -1.20
N ARG A 70 -1.93 -15.90 0.12
CA ARG A 70 -1.72 -14.61 0.79
C ARG A 70 -0.28 -14.14 0.62
N SER A 71 -0.09 -12.82 0.54
CA SER A 71 1.24 -12.19 0.40
C SER A 71 1.48 -11.06 1.39
N THR A 72 0.65 -10.97 2.43
CA THR A 72 0.83 -10.04 3.56
C THR A 72 2.04 -10.40 4.43
N PRO A 73 2.51 -9.46 5.29
CA PRO A 73 3.58 -9.75 6.26
C PRO A 73 3.30 -11.00 7.10
N ALA A 74 2.08 -11.19 7.61
CA ALA A 74 1.71 -12.37 8.39
C ALA A 74 1.90 -13.69 7.61
N ALA A 75 1.61 -13.70 6.30
CA ALA A 75 1.86 -14.87 5.44
C ALA A 75 3.36 -15.16 5.26
N LEU A 76 4.21 -14.17 5.50
CA LEU A 76 5.68 -14.24 5.44
C LEU A 76 6.33 -14.30 6.83
N SER A 77 5.57 -14.61 7.89
CA SER A 77 6.02 -14.63 9.29
C SER A 77 6.48 -13.27 9.85
N GLY A 78 6.07 -12.18 9.22
CA GLY A 78 6.17 -10.82 9.74
C GLY A 78 4.97 -10.40 10.60
N THR A 79 5.00 -9.16 11.07
CA THR A 79 3.91 -8.49 11.83
C THR A 79 3.36 -7.31 11.06
#